data_AF-A0A7S0Y6I7-F1
#
_entry.id   AF-A0A7S0Y6I7-F1
#
_cell.length_a   1.000
_cell.length_b   1.000
_cell.length_c   1.000
_cell.angle_alpha   90.00
_cell.angle_beta   90.00
_cell.angle_gamma   90.00
#
_symmetry.space_group_name_H-M   'P 1'
#
loop_
_entity.id
_entity.type
_entity.pdbx_description
1 polymer ?
#
loop_
_entity_poly.entity_id
_entity_poly.type
_entity_poly.pdbx_seq_one_letter_code
_entity_poly.pdbx_strand_id
1 'polypeptide(L)'
;ADLEYAEEQHNMGVCLFNGRGVSQDHTFAAAMFARAAEQQHPDSTHMLAACFQNGMGVPRDKAKALELYRRAAAMGVEEAHVKVQVFEDRATRETEISQLGQRLENIKDGFIQLQ
;
A
#
# COMPACT_ATOMS: atom_id res chain seq x y z
N ALA A 1 28.57 -1.05 -6.32
CA ALA A 1 28.40 0.42 -6.31
C ALA A 1 26.93 0.79 -6.19
N ASP A 2 26.08 0.69 -7.22
CA ASP A 2 24.68 1.20 -7.11
C ASP A 2 23.78 0.37 -6.16
N LEU A 3 23.98 -0.96 -6.09
CA LEU A 3 23.23 -1.82 -5.15
C LEU A 3 23.65 -1.62 -3.69
N GLU A 4 24.93 -1.29 -3.44
CA GLU A 4 25.50 -0.87 -2.14
C GLU A 4 25.22 0.61 -1.85
N TYR A 5 24.18 1.17 -2.44
CA TYR A 5 23.64 2.46 -2.02
C TYR A 5 22.16 2.33 -1.66
N ALA A 6 21.47 1.41 -2.32
CA ALA A 6 20.08 1.11 -2.04
C ALA A 6 19.88 0.37 -0.69
N GLU A 7 20.79 -0.54 -0.33
CA GLU A 7 20.77 -1.26 0.95
C GLU A 7 21.01 -0.34 2.15
N GLU A 8 21.93 0.62 2.03
CA GLU A 8 22.27 1.60 3.06
C GLU A 8 21.09 2.57 3.26
N GLN A 9 20.47 3.01 2.16
CA GLN A 9 19.24 3.79 2.22
C GLN A 9 18.09 3.01 2.84
N HIS A 10 17.93 1.73 2.49
CA HIS A 10 16.94 0.85 3.12
C HIS A 10 17.16 0.79 4.63
N ASN A 11 18.37 0.45 5.06
CA ASN A 11 18.74 0.32 6.45
C ASN A 11 18.56 1.64 7.22
N MET A 12 18.94 2.77 6.62
CA MET A 12 18.70 4.07 7.22
C MET A 12 17.21 4.37 7.36
N GLY A 13 16.42 4.05 6.32
CA GLY A 13 14.96 4.12 6.37
C GLY A 13 14.38 3.30 7.51
N VAL A 14 14.85 2.06 7.71
CA VAL A 14 14.43 1.18 8.82
C VAL A 14 14.80 1.77 10.18
N CYS A 15 16.00 2.33 10.33
CA CYS A 15 16.43 2.97 11.57
C CYS A 15 15.58 4.19 11.92
N LEU A 16 15.33 5.07 10.95
CA LEU A 16 14.45 6.24 11.10
C LEU A 16 13.00 5.83 11.36
N PHE A 17 12.52 4.78 10.69
CA PHE A 17 11.15 4.30 10.86
C PHE A 17 10.90 3.72 12.26
N ASN A 18 11.88 3.01 12.82
CA ASN A 18 11.78 2.35 14.12
C ASN A 18 12.36 3.16 15.29
N GLY A 19 13.03 4.28 15.02
CA GLY A 19 13.77 5.04 16.04
C GLY A 19 14.98 4.29 16.62
N ARG A 20 15.66 3.45 15.82
CA ARG A 20 16.81 2.64 16.29
C ARG A 20 18.10 3.43 16.14
N GLY A 21 18.66 3.89 17.26
CA GLY A 21 19.91 4.66 17.29
C GLY A 21 19.78 6.10 16.77
N VAL A 22 18.60 6.49 16.28
CA VAL A 22 18.23 7.83 15.81
C VAL A 22 16.80 8.14 16.26
N SER A 23 16.42 9.41 16.31
CA SER A 23 15.02 9.80 16.53
C SER A 23 14.13 9.24 15.42
N GLN A 24 12.94 8.77 15.79
CA GLN A 24 11.97 8.28 14.83
C GLN A 24 11.49 9.42 13.93
N ASP A 25 11.54 9.21 12.62
CA ASP A 25 11.05 10.16 11.62
C ASP A 25 10.49 9.39 10.41
N HIS A 26 9.16 9.29 10.35
CA HIS A 26 8.49 8.58 9.27
C HIS A 26 8.60 9.30 7.92
N THR A 27 8.65 10.64 7.91
CA THR A 27 8.78 11.41 6.67
C THR A 27 10.14 11.18 6.05
N PHE A 28 11.19 11.21 6.86
CA PHE A 28 12.53 10.93 6.35
C PHE A 28 12.72 9.45 6.01
N ALA A 29 12.15 8.53 6.80
CA ALA A 29 12.15 7.11 6.47
C ALA A 29 11.51 6.83 5.10
N ALA A 30 10.32 7.40 4.84
CA ALA A 30 9.63 7.24 3.56
C ALA A 30 10.45 7.80 2.39
N ALA A 31 11.17 8.91 2.59
CA ALA A 31 12.08 9.45 1.59
C ALA A 31 13.26 8.50 1.30
N MET A 32 13.80 7.81 2.30
CA MET A 32 14.88 6.84 2.11
C MET A 32 14.40 5.58 1.40
N PHE A 33 13.23 5.06 1.77
CA PHE A 33 12.60 3.96 1.05
C PHE A 33 12.30 4.33 -0.40
N ALA A 34 11.89 5.58 -0.68
CA ALA A 34 11.69 6.05 -2.06
C ALA A 34 12.98 6.03 -2.89
N ARG A 35 14.09 6.55 -2.36
CA ARG A 35 15.38 6.53 -3.07
C ARG A 35 15.89 5.11 -3.33
N ALA A 36 15.70 4.19 -2.37
CA ALA A 36 16.08 2.80 -2.57
C ALA A 36 15.14 2.09 -3.55
N ALA A 37 13.84 2.41 -3.55
CA ALA A 37 12.87 1.88 -4.50
C ALA A 37 13.11 2.38 -5.95
N GLU A 38 13.62 3.60 -6.12
CA GLU A 38 14.07 4.12 -7.43
C GLU A 38 15.22 3.26 -7.99
N GLN A 39 16.06 2.71 -7.11
CA GLN A 39 17.15 1.78 -7.45
C GLN A 39 16.70 0.31 -7.51
N GLN A 40 15.38 0.06 -7.60
CA GLN A 40 14.78 -1.27 -7.70
C GLN A 40 15.00 -2.17 -6.46
N HIS A 41 15.21 -1.58 -5.27
CA HIS A 41 15.30 -2.36 -4.05
C HIS A 41 13.93 -2.93 -3.65
N PRO A 42 13.77 -4.27 -3.55
CA PRO A 42 12.46 -4.90 -3.34
C PRO A 42 11.82 -4.54 -2.01
N ASP A 43 12.54 -4.69 -0.90
CA ASP A 43 11.99 -4.42 0.44
C ASP A 43 11.67 -2.95 0.68
N SER A 44 12.50 -2.03 0.18
CA SER A 44 12.20 -0.59 0.22
C SER A 44 10.96 -0.24 -0.59
N THR A 45 10.73 -0.89 -1.73
CA THR A 45 9.50 -0.71 -2.52
C THR A 45 8.28 -1.18 -1.72
N HIS A 46 8.37 -2.32 -1.03
CA HIS A 46 7.32 -2.82 -0.13
C HIS A 46 7.09 -1.89 1.07
N MET A 47 8.15 -1.39 1.70
CA MET A 47 8.07 -0.46 2.84
C MET A 47 7.46 0.89 2.44
N LEU A 48 7.81 1.41 1.26
CA LEU A 48 7.19 2.62 0.70
C LEU A 48 5.70 2.42 0.43
N ALA A 49 5.31 1.25 -0.10
CA ALA A 49 3.91 0.88 -0.27
C ALA A 49 3.15 0.90 1.07
N ALA A 50 3.75 0.35 2.13
CA ALA A 50 3.19 0.38 3.48
C ALA A 50 3.07 1.81 4.03
N CYS A 51 4.03 2.69 3.72
CA CYS A 51 3.96 4.11 4.10
C CYS A 51 2.76 4.80 3.45
N PHE A 52 2.55 4.62 2.14
CA PHE A 52 1.37 5.16 1.43
C PHE A 52 0.06 4.52 1.91
N GLN A 53 0.04 3.22 2.20
CA GLN A 53 -1.16 2.55 2.71
C GLN A 53 -1.65 3.15 4.04
N ASN A 54 -0.72 3.44 4.95
CA ASN A 54 -1.03 3.84 6.32
C ASN A 54 -0.90 5.36 6.55
N GLY A 55 -0.37 6.11 5.59
CA GLY A 55 -0.10 7.54 5.74
C GLY A 55 1.09 7.85 6.66
N MET A 56 2.10 6.98 6.69
CA MET A 56 3.27 7.15 7.55
C MET A 56 4.33 7.96 6.82
N GLY A 57 4.51 9.22 7.22
CA GLY A 57 5.50 10.11 6.62
C GLY A 57 5.16 10.67 5.24
N VAL A 58 4.11 10.11 4.60
CA VAL A 58 3.54 10.55 3.33
C VAL A 58 2.00 10.61 3.44
N PRO A 59 1.31 11.44 2.64
CA PRO A 59 -0.14 11.40 2.57
C PRO A 59 -0.63 10.00 2.20
N ARG A 60 -1.69 9.54 2.87
CA ARG A 60 -2.26 8.21 2.61
C ARG A 60 -2.81 8.15 1.19
N ASP A 61 -2.35 7.17 0.42
CA ASP A 61 -2.78 6.89 -0.94
C ASP A 61 -2.80 5.38 -1.19
N LYS A 62 -4.01 4.81 -1.19
CA LYS A 62 -4.21 3.37 -1.37
C LYS A 62 -3.93 2.91 -2.81
N ALA A 63 -4.15 3.76 -3.80
CA ALA A 63 -3.92 3.41 -5.20
C ALA A 63 -2.43 3.31 -5.47
N LYS A 64 -1.67 4.31 -5.01
CA LYS A 64 -0.20 4.31 -5.08
C LYS A 64 0.42 3.18 -4.25
N ALA A 65 -0.13 2.87 -3.08
CA ALA A 65 0.30 1.73 -2.29
C ALA A 65 0.12 0.40 -3.06
N LEU A 66 -1.02 0.19 -3.71
CA LEU A 66 -1.28 -1.01 -4.50
C LEU A 66 -0.33 -1.15 -5.69
N GLU A 67 -0.05 -0.05 -6.40
CA GLU A 67 0.94 -0.02 -7.48
C GLU A 67 2.33 -0.47 -7.00
N LEU A 68 2.79 0.09 -5.89
CA LEU A 68 4.09 -0.25 -5.31
C LEU A 68 4.12 -1.69 -4.77
N TYR A 69 3.03 -2.18 -4.18
CA TYR A 69 2.94 -3.60 -3.78
C TYR A 69 3.01 -4.54 -4.97
N ARG A 70 2.33 -4.24 -6.09
CA ARG A 70 2.46 -5.03 -7.33
C ARG A 70 3.88 -5.04 -7.85
N ARG A 71 4.56 -3.89 -7.81
CA ARG A 71 5.96 -3.79 -8.21
C ARG A 71 6.88 -4.61 -7.31
N ALA A 72 6.71 -4.53 -5.99
CA ALA A 72 7.49 -5.33 -5.04
C ALA A 72 7.24 -6.84 -5.20
N ALA A 73 5.98 -7.23 -5.42
CA ALA A 73 5.60 -8.61 -5.72
C ALA A 73 6.27 -9.13 -7.00
N ALA A 74 6.27 -8.32 -8.07
CA ALA A 74 6.97 -8.66 -9.31
C ALA A 74 8.50 -8.83 -9.15
N MET A 75 9.09 -8.29 -8.09
CA MET A 75 10.51 -8.47 -7.74
C MET A 75 10.74 -9.61 -6.74
N GLY A 76 9.71 -10.37 -6.37
CA GLY A 76 9.81 -11.56 -5.50
C GLY A 76 9.55 -11.32 -4.02
N VAL A 77 8.99 -10.17 -3.63
CA VAL A 77 8.58 -9.95 -2.22
C VAL A 77 7.26 -10.65 -1.95
N GLU A 78 7.31 -11.81 -1.29
CA GLU A 78 6.16 -12.65 -0.99
C GLU A 78 5.10 -11.93 -0.15
N GLU A 79 5.50 -11.13 0.83
CA GLU A 79 4.58 -10.34 1.65
C GLU A 79 3.81 -9.31 0.81
N ALA A 80 4.41 -8.84 -0.29
CA ALA A 80 3.74 -7.93 -1.21
C ALA A 80 2.64 -8.64 -2.02
N HIS A 81 2.82 -9.92 -2.40
CA HIS A 81 1.77 -10.70 -3.06
C HIS A 81 0.50 -10.80 -2.20
N VAL A 82 0.67 -11.10 -0.91
CA VAL A 82 -0.45 -11.15 0.05
C VAL A 82 -1.13 -9.79 0.15
N LYS A 83 -0.37 -8.70 0.17
CA LYS A 83 -0.93 -7.34 0.19
C LYS A 83 -1.75 -7.07 -1.07
N VAL A 84 -1.25 -7.37 -2.27
CA VAL A 84 -1.98 -7.17 -3.53
C VAL A 84 -3.32 -7.89 -3.50
N GLN A 85 -3.34 -9.16 -3.11
CA GLN A 85 -4.57 -9.96 -3.00
C GLN A 85 -5.58 -9.33 -2.04
N VAL A 86 -5.13 -8.90 -0.85
CA VAL A 86 -6.00 -8.25 0.14
C VAL A 86 -6.62 -6.95 -0.39
N PHE A 87 -5.87 -6.16 -1.17
CA PHE A 87 -6.41 -4.94 -1.79
C PHE A 87 -7.47 -5.26 -2.86
N GLU A 88 -7.23 -6.27 -3.70
CA GLU A 88 -8.12 -6.67 -4.78
C GLU A 88 -9.41 -7.34 -4.26
N ASP A 89 -9.29 -8.21 -3.26
CA ASP A 89 -10.42 -8.82 -2.57
C ASP A 89 -11.31 -7.77 -1.92
N ARG A 90 -10.70 -6.76 -1.28
CA ARG A 90 -11.44 -5.66 -0.67
C ARG A 90 -12.19 -4.84 -1.70
N ALA A 91 -11.57 -4.52 -2.84
CA ALA A 91 -12.21 -3.77 -3.91
C ALA A 91 -13.40 -4.55 -4.51
N THR A 92 -13.25 -5.87 -4.67
CA THR A 92 -14.31 -6.76 -5.15
C THR A 92 -15.49 -6.77 -4.18
N ARG A 93 -15.23 -6.97 -2.89
CA ARG A 93 -16.29 -6.97 -1.85
C ARG A 93 -17.01 -5.62 -1.75
N GLU A 94 -16.29 -4.51 -1.83
CA GLU A 94 -16.90 -3.16 -1.82
C GLU A 94 -17.85 -2.98 -3.02
N THR A 95 -17.49 -3.50 -4.18
CA THR A 95 -18.33 -3.46 -5.40
C THR A 95 -19.58 -4.34 -5.25
N GLU A 96 -19.42 -5.57 -4.77
CA GLU A 96 -20.55 -6.49 -4.54
C GLU A 96 -21.57 -5.93 -3.54
N ILE A 97 -21.09 -5.37 -2.43
CA ILE A 97 -21.95 -4.72 -1.43
C ILE A 97 -22.74 -3.56 -2.06
N SER A 98 -22.08 -2.73 -2.87
CA SER A 98 -22.74 -1.62 -3.56
C SER A 98 -23.85 -2.10 -4.51
N GLN A 99 -23.59 -3.16 -5.29
CA GLN A 99 -24.59 -3.73 -6.20
C GLN A 99 -25.78 -4.33 -5.44
N LEU A 100 -25.53 -5.03 -4.34
CA LEU A 100 -26.58 -5.57 -3.48
C LEU A 100 -27.43 -4.45 -2.88
N GLY A 101 -26.82 -3.34 -2.46
CA GLY A 101 -27.52 -2.14 -2.00
C GLY A 101 -28.51 -1.61 -3.06
N GLN A 102 -28.05 -1.40 -4.29
CA GLN A 102 -28.90 -0.92 -5.38
C GLN A 102 -30.05 -1.87 -5.70
N ARG A 103 -29.80 -3.19 -5.67
CA ARG A 103 -30.85 -4.20 -5.89
C ARG A 103 -31.93 -4.14 -4.81
N LEU A 104 -31.54 -3.94 -3.55
CA LEU A 104 -32.49 -3.80 -2.44
C LEU A 104 -33.34 -2.54 -2.58
N GLU A 105 -32.77 -1.42 -3.01
CA GLU A 105 -33.51 -0.18 -3.29
C GLU A 105 -34.54 -0.39 -4.41
N ASN A 106 -34.13 -0.98 -5.53
CA ASN A 106 -35.03 -1.26 -6.65
C ASN A 106 -36.21 -2.18 -6.24
N ILE A 107 -35.96 -3.16 -5.36
CA ILE A 107 -37.01 -4.04 -4.83
C ILE A 107 -38.00 -3.24 -3.96
N LYS A 108 -37.49 -2.34 -3.10
CA LYS A 108 -38.35 -1.49 -2.25
C LYS A 108 -39.23 -0.57 -3.09
N ASP A 109 -38.66 0.07 -4.10
CA ASP A 109 -39.38 0.97 -5.00
C ASP A 109 -40.46 0.22 -5.80
N GLY A 110 -40.11 -0.99 -6.30
CA GLY A 110 -41.07 -1.85 -6.99
C GLY A 110 -42.22 -2.31 -6.09
N PHE A 111 -41.98 -2.55 -4.79
CA PHE A 111 -43.04 -2.88 -3.84
C PHE A 111 -43.95 -1.68 -3.56
N ILE A 112 -43.39 -0.47 -3.41
CA ILE A 112 -44.17 0.76 -3.22
C ILE A 112 -45.10 1.02 -4.41
N GLN A 113 -44.64 0.78 -5.64
CA GLN A 113 -45.46 1.00 -6.85
C GLN A 113 -46.63 0.00 -7.00
N LEU A 114 -46.63 -1.10 -6.25
CA LEU A 114 -47.68 -2.12 -6.28
C LEU A 114 -48.76 -1.93 -5.19
N GLN A 115 -48.65 -0.91 -4.34
CA GLN A 115 -49.62 -0.54 -3.30
C GLN A 115 -50.40 0.71 -3.67
#